data_AF-A0A7G8G2Q7-F1
#
_entry.id   AF-A0A7G8G2Q7-F1
#
_cell.length_a   1.000
_cell.length_b   1.000
_cell.length_c   1.000
_cell.angle_alpha   90.00
_cell.angle_beta   90.00
_cell.angle_gamma   90.00
#
_symmetry.space_group_name_H-M   'P 1'
#
loop_
_entity.id
_entity.type
_entity.pdbx_description
1 polymer ?
#
loop_
_entity_poly.entity_id
_entity_poly.type
_entity_poly.pdbx_seq_one_letter_code
_entity_poly.pdbx_strand_id
1 'polypeptide(L)'
;MRLAGDNPEEELNLNQDIETGAIASSRLWLDDQLGINSCDLSFSELDPMRGRAGASAWLFAEGERFHKVHDAFKSPDSRGRPVVSTTGCSGVVYILRHPEDVAVSLSHFFSWPLDRCVDSLLDPNAALVPGERFGGHQVRQHMGRWDQHVRSWADQTQLPVLIMRYEDMLAKGSETFTKLATFLGLPNDAHLIDQALENTSIDRLKKLEEDVNGFAEKPAGCERFFRSGRTGEGAQQLSIEQRKRLAKGLSDVMNRFEYEGPEVD
;
A
#
# COMPACT_ATOMS: atom_id res chain seq x y z
N MET A 1 -16.70 5.27 -13.33
CA MET A 1 -15.42 4.78 -13.89
C MET A 1 -15.21 5.25 -15.32
N ARG A 2 -14.26 6.17 -15.52
CA ARG A 2 -13.77 6.53 -16.86
C ARG A 2 -12.83 5.40 -17.32
N LEU A 3 -13.33 4.47 -18.12
CA LEU A 3 -12.47 3.47 -18.75
C LEU A 3 -11.61 4.19 -19.80
N ALA A 4 -10.38 3.73 -20.03
CA ALA A 4 -9.53 4.28 -21.09
C ALA A 4 -10.30 4.27 -22.43
N GLY A 5 -10.75 5.45 -22.87
CA GLY A 5 -11.62 5.58 -24.05
C GLY A 5 -12.72 6.65 -23.95
N ASP A 6 -13.15 7.04 -22.75
CA ASP A 6 -14.18 8.08 -22.60
C ASP A 6 -13.55 9.48 -22.70
N ASN A 7 -13.53 10.05 -23.91
CA ASN A 7 -12.96 11.36 -24.26
C ASN A 7 -11.43 11.45 -24.12
N PRO A 8 -10.65 11.07 -25.15
CA PRO A 8 -9.18 11.13 -25.14
C PRO A 8 -8.60 12.56 -25.07
N GLU A 9 -9.43 13.61 -25.19
CA GLU A 9 -9.01 15.01 -25.13
C GLU A 9 -9.01 15.61 -23.71
N GLU A 10 -9.65 14.97 -22.74
CA GLU A 10 -9.71 15.49 -21.37
C GLU A 10 -8.66 14.81 -20.50
N GLU A 11 -7.75 15.61 -19.94
CA GLU A 11 -6.63 15.13 -19.12
C GLU A 11 -7.15 14.57 -17.78
N LEU A 12 -6.57 13.45 -17.32
CA LEU A 12 -7.02 12.73 -16.12
C LEU A 12 -6.91 13.60 -14.86
N ASN A 13 -8.00 13.81 -14.14
CA ASN A 13 -7.98 14.45 -12.83
C ASN A 13 -7.73 13.41 -11.72
N LEU A 14 -6.54 13.43 -11.11
CA LEU A 14 -6.17 12.45 -10.08
C LEU A 14 -7.13 12.38 -8.88
N ASN A 15 -7.79 13.49 -8.54
CA ASN A 15 -8.65 13.59 -7.36
C ASN A 15 -10.12 13.28 -7.66
N GLN A 16 -10.50 13.10 -8.93
CA GLN A 16 -11.90 12.89 -9.36
C GLN A 16 -12.08 11.64 -10.20
N ASP A 17 -11.13 11.33 -11.10
CA ASP A 17 -11.27 10.26 -12.08
C ASP A 17 -10.72 8.92 -11.59
N ILE A 18 -9.92 8.94 -10.51
CA ILE A 18 -9.40 7.72 -9.87
C ILE A 18 -10.43 7.20 -8.86
N GLU A 19 -11.32 6.36 -9.35
CA GLU A 19 -12.30 5.65 -8.52
C GLU A 19 -11.64 4.41 -7.90
N THR A 20 -10.84 4.61 -6.85
CA THR A 20 -10.45 3.52 -5.96
C THR A 20 -11.56 3.32 -4.93
N GLY A 21 -11.93 2.08 -4.63
CA GLY A 21 -12.88 1.81 -3.56
C GLY A 21 -12.38 2.37 -2.22
N ALA A 22 -13.23 2.33 -1.19
CA ALA A 22 -12.83 2.82 0.12
C ALA A 22 -11.57 2.10 0.63
N ILE A 23 -10.59 2.85 1.14
CA ILE A 23 -9.49 2.28 1.92
C ILE A 23 -10.07 1.44 3.05
N ALA A 24 -9.52 0.25 3.32
CA ALA A 24 -10.05 -0.70 4.30
C ALA A 24 -10.00 -0.19 5.75
N SER A 25 -9.33 0.93 5.99
CA SER A 25 -9.29 1.64 7.25
C SER A 25 -10.34 2.75 7.36
N SER A 26 -11.10 3.04 6.29
CA SER A 26 -12.14 4.06 6.30
C SER A 26 -13.20 3.74 7.35
N ARG A 27 -13.36 4.64 8.30
CA ARG A 27 -14.35 4.51 9.38
C ARG A 27 -15.76 4.49 8.83
N LEU A 28 -16.06 5.42 7.93
CA LEU A 28 -17.38 5.51 7.29
C LEU A 28 -17.75 4.19 6.60
N TRP A 29 -16.81 3.62 5.85
CA TRP A 29 -17.03 2.36 5.16
C TRP A 29 -17.15 1.18 6.14
N LEU A 30 -16.27 1.07 7.13
CA LEU A 30 -16.35 -0.01 8.13
C LEU A 30 -17.66 0.04 8.91
N ASP A 31 -18.08 1.22 9.36
CA ASP A 31 -19.27 1.40 10.18
C ASP A 31 -20.54 1.04 9.40
N ASP A 32 -20.62 1.48 8.13
CA ASP A 32 -21.69 1.11 7.20
C ASP A 32 -21.75 -0.41 6.99
N GLN A 33 -20.60 -1.04 6.74
CA GLN A 33 -20.53 -2.47 6.43
C GLN A 33 -20.75 -3.39 7.64
N LEU A 34 -20.37 -2.96 8.82
CA LEU A 34 -20.48 -3.74 10.06
C LEU A 34 -21.77 -3.40 10.84
N GLY A 35 -22.42 -2.27 10.55
CA GLY A 35 -23.58 -1.78 11.29
C GLY A 35 -23.25 -1.36 12.74
N ILE A 36 -22.01 -0.94 12.99
CA ILE A 36 -21.52 -0.55 14.32
C ILE A 36 -20.78 0.78 14.22
N ASN A 37 -20.83 1.59 15.27
CA ASN A 37 -19.98 2.77 15.38
C ASN A 37 -18.59 2.34 15.89
N SER A 38 -17.60 2.26 15.00
CA SER A 38 -16.25 1.83 15.40
C SER A 38 -15.52 2.85 16.28
N CYS A 39 -16.06 4.08 16.47
CA CYS A 39 -15.52 4.97 17.50
C CYS A 39 -15.70 4.35 18.90
N ASP A 40 -16.77 3.60 19.15
CA ASP A 40 -17.09 3.09 20.49
C ASP A 40 -16.31 1.81 20.86
N LEU A 41 -15.38 1.37 20.01
CA LEU A 41 -14.68 0.09 20.13
C LEU A 41 -13.19 0.27 20.34
N SER A 42 -12.63 -0.51 21.27
CA SER A 42 -11.19 -0.70 21.38
C SER A 42 -10.63 -1.48 20.18
N PHE A 43 -9.32 -1.45 20.00
CA PHE A 43 -8.66 -2.25 18.96
C PHE A 43 -8.96 -3.75 19.09
N SER A 44 -8.98 -4.28 20.32
CA SER A 44 -9.25 -5.70 20.63
C SER A 44 -10.69 -6.15 20.35
N GLU A 45 -11.61 -5.19 20.22
CA GLU A 45 -13.01 -5.41 19.85
C GLU A 45 -13.21 -5.25 18.34
N LEU A 46 -12.59 -4.23 17.74
CA LEU A 46 -12.74 -3.90 16.32
C LEU A 46 -11.96 -4.84 15.39
N ASP A 47 -10.66 -5.06 15.62
CA ASP A 47 -9.79 -5.79 14.68
C ASP A 47 -10.29 -7.21 14.35
N PRO A 48 -10.84 -8.00 15.30
CA PRO A 48 -11.43 -9.31 15.00
C PRO A 48 -12.67 -9.28 14.10
N MET A 49 -13.29 -8.10 13.95
CA MET A 49 -14.51 -7.89 13.15
C MET A 49 -14.21 -7.26 11.78
N ARG A 50 -13.07 -6.58 11.61
CA ARG A 50 -12.74 -5.86 10.36
C ARG A 50 -12.80 -6.76 9.12
N GLY A 51 -12.33 -8.01 9.23
CA GLY A 51 -12.40 -8.98 8.13
C GLY A 51 -13.81 -9.44 7.75
N ARG A 52 -14.86 -8.95 8.40
CA ARG A 52 -16.26 -9.17 8.01
C ARG A 52 -16.83 -8.03 7.17
N ALA A 53 -16.17 -6.87 7.15
CA ALA A 53 -16.62 -5.73 6.36
C ALA A 53 -16.52 -6.06 4.86
N GLY A 54 -17.55 -5.71 4.08
CA GLY A 54 -17.64 -6.05 2.66
C GLY A 54 -18.16 -7.46 2.36
N ALA A 55 -18.32 -8.34 3.36
CA ALA A 55 -18.81 -9.70 3.16
C ALA A 55 -20.27 -9.79 2.66
N SER A 56 -21.05 -8.71 2.81
CA SER A 56 -22.43 -8.62 2.29
C SER A 56 -22.54 -7.77 1.02
N ALA A 57 -21.64 -6.81 0.81
CA ALA A 57 -21.73 -5.86 -0.29
C ALA A 57 -21.39 -6.46 -1.66
N TRP A 58 -20.54 -7.51 -1.72
CA TRP A 58 -20.22 -8.15 -3.00
C TRP A 58 -21.44 -8.83 -3.65
N LEU A 59 -22.47 -9.21 -2.88
CA LEU A 59 -23.73 -9.76 -3.42
C LEU A 59 -24.48 -8.77 -4.31
N PHE A 60 -24.21 -7.47 -4.13
CA PHE A 60 -24.87 -6.38 -4.85
C PHE A 60 -23.87 -5.56 -5.68
N ALA A 61 -22.63 -6.02 -5.84
CA ALA A 61 -21.63 -5.32 -6.63
C ALA A 61 -21.85 -5.56 -8.12
N GLU A 62 -21.87 -4.48 -8.92
CA GLU A 62 -21.99 -4.55 -10.38
C GLU A 62 -20.66 -4.92 -11.08
N GLY A 63 -19.57 -5.11 -10.33
CA GLY A 63 -18.24 -5.45 -10.84
C GLY A 63 -17.18 -5.54 -9.74
N GLU A 64 -15.93 -5.80 -10.14
CA GLU A 64 -14.79 -5.84 -9.21
C GLU A 64 -14.49 -4.45 -8.64
N ARG A 65 -14.07 -4.41 -7.36
CA ARG A 65 -13.68 -3.18 -6.66
C ARG A 65 -12.29 -3.34 -6.07
N PHE A 66 -11.50 -2.27 -6.16
CA PHE A 66 -10.16 -2.22 -5.58
C PHE A 66 -10.20 -1.56 -4.20
N HIS A 67 -9.68 -2.25 -3.19
CA HIS A 67 -9.53 -1.73 -1.84
C HIS A 67 -8.05 -1.58 -1.49
N LYS A 68 -7.68 -0.39 -1.02
CA LYS A 68 -6.34 -0.11 -0.50
C LYS A 68 -6.24 -0.54 0.96
N VAL A 69 -5.11 -1.15 1.33
CA VAL A 69 -4.84 -1.66 2.68
C VAL A 69 -3.38 -1.37 3.02
N HIS A 70 -3.14 -0.78 4.18
CA HIS A 70 -1.79 -0.64 4.76
C HIS A 70 -1.54 -1.59 5.92
N ASP A 71 -2.59 -2.21 6.47
CA ASP A 71 -2.45 -3.17 7.54
C ASP A 71 -1.67 -4.42 7.09
N ALA A 72 -0.92 -5.01 8.03
CA ALA A 72 -0.55 -6.41 7.94
C ALA A 72 -1.83 -7.26 7.82
N PHE A 73 -1.73 -8.43 7.18
CA PHE A 73 -2.88 -9.30 6.98
C PHE A 73 -3.62 -9.64 8.29
N LYS A 74 -2.88 -9.69 9.41
CA LYS A 74 -3.41 -9.87 10.77
C LYS A 74 -2.72 -8.87 11.70
N SER A 75 -3.46 -8.40 12.70
CA SER A 75 -2.90 -7.60 13.81
C SER A 75 -2.79 -8.44 15.09
N PRO A 76 -2.01 -8.00 16.09
CA PRO A 76 -1.98 -8.62 17.41
C PRO A 76 -3.37 -8.73 18.06
N ASP A 77 -4.25 -7.77 17.76
CA ASP A 77 -5.60 -7.66 18.31
C ASP A 77 -6.66 -8.45 17.52
N SER A 78 -6.34 -8.92 16.31
CA SER A 78 -7.32 -9.55 15.41
C SER A 78 -7.70 -10.99 15.78
N ARG A 79 -7.13 -11.54 16.87
CA ARG A 79 -7.34 -12.93 17.32
C ARG A 79 -7.05 -13.96 16.22
N GLY A 80 -6.01 -13.70 15.42
CA GLY A 80 -5.57 -14.55 14.32
C GLY A 80 -6.44 -14.49 13.07
N ARG A 81 -7.45 -13.62 13.03
CA ARG A 81 -8.32 -13.39 11.87
C ARG A 81 -7.73 -12.33 10.94
N PRO A 82 -8.03 -12.38 9.64
CA PRO A 82 -7.64 -11.31 8.74
C PRO A 82 -8.35 -10.00 9.08
N VAL A 83 -7.66 -8.87 8.94
CA VAL A 83 -8.24 -7.53 9.12
C VAL A 83 -8.96 -7.02 7.87
N VAL A 84 -8.95 -7.81 6.79
CA VAL A 84 -9.67 -7.59 5.52
C VAL A 84 -10.57 -8.79 5.23
N SER A 85 -11.64 -8.59 4.45
CA SER A 85 -12.48 -9.71 4.03
C SER A 85 -11.74 -10.60 3.05
N THR A 86 -11.72 -11.90 3.37
CA THR A 86 -11.26 -12.94 2.45
C THR A 86 -12.41 -13.54 1.65
N THR A 87 -13.65 -13.40 2.13
CA THR A 87 -14.85 -13.82 1.40
C THR A 87 -15.14 -12.84 0.27
N GLY A 88 -15.31 -13.35 -0.95
CA GLY A 88 -15.62 -12.55 -2.13
C GLY A 88 -14.44 -11.73 -2.67
N CYS A 89 -13.22 -11.96 -2.18
CA CYS A 89 -12.01 -11.30 -2.67
C CYS A 89 -11.30 -12.17 -3.72
N SER A 90 -11.13 -11.65 -4.94
CA SER A 90 -10.48 -12.36 -6.05
C SER A 90 -8.97 -12.58 -5.81
N GLY A 91 -8.31 -11.69 -5.08
CA GLY A 91 -6.89 -11.78 -4.79
C GLY A 91 -6.29 -10.47 -4.28
N VAL A 92 -4.99 -10.49 -4.01
CA VAL A 92 -4.23 -9.36 -3.47
C VAL A 92 -3.04 -9.05 -4.38
N VAL A 93 -2.89 -7.78 -4.75
CA VAL A 93 -1.66 -7.27 -5.35
C VAL A 93 -0.83 -6.64 -4.23
N TYR A 94 0.31 -7.26 -3.91
CA TYR A 94 1.19 -6.81 -2.83
C TYR A 94 2.46 -6.17 -3.42
N ILE A 95 2.61 -4.86 -3.27
CA ILE A 95 3.78 -4.13 -3.73
C ILE A 95 4.84 -4.13 -2.63
N LEU A 96 5.97 -4.78 -2.91
CA LEU A 96 7.14 -4.88 -2.04
C LEU A 96 8.21 -3.90 -2.50
N ARG A 97 8.90 -3.24 -1.57
CA ARG A 97 10.00 -2.31 -1.88
C ARG A 97 11.13 -2.46 -0.89
N HIS A 98 12.36 -2.24 -1.35
CA HIS A 98 13.55 -2.28 -0.50
C HIS A 98 13.38 -1.42 0.76
N PRO A 99 13.65 -1.95 1.97
CA PRO A 99 13.35 -1.24 3.22
C PRO A 99 14.11 0.09 3.37
N GLU A 100 15.34 0.18 2.83
CA GLU A 100 16.10 1.44 2.83
C GLU A 100 15.39 2.55 2.02
N ASP A 101 14.85 2.21 0.84
CA ASP A 101 14.11 3.17 0.01
C ASP A 101 12.75 3.51 0.63
N VAL A 102 12.13 2.57 1.34
CA VAL A 102 10.91 2.82 2.12
C VAL A 102 11.20 3.85 3.23
N ALA A 103 12.31 3.74 3.95
CA ALA A 103 12.66 4.68 5.01
C ALA A 103 12.80 6.13 4.49
N VAL A 104 13.49 6.31 3.36
CA VAL A 104 13.61 7.62 2.69
C VAL A 104 12.26 8.12 2.22
N SER A 105 11.44 7.25 1.62
CA SER A 105 10.09 7.60 1.18
C SER A 105 9.20 8.07 2.34
N LEU A 106 9.23 7.36 3.47
CA LEU A 106 8.50 7.72 4.69
C LEU A 106 8.96 9.06 5.27
N SER A 107 10.28 9.31 5.26
CA SER A 107 10.86 10.56 5.75
C SER A 107 10.29 11.77 5.01
N HIS A 108 10.20 11.71 3.67
CA HIS A 108 9.60 12.78 2.87
C HIS A 108 8.06 12.83 2.98
N PHE A 109 7.40 11.68 3.11
CA PHE A 109 5.94 11.63 3.20
C PHE A 109 5.44 12.21 4.52
N PHE A 110 6.06 11.86 5.65
CA PHE A 110 5.64 12.34 6.98
C PHE A 110 6.48 13.50 7.53
N SER A 111 7.48 13.95 6.78
CA SER A 111 8.48 14.93 7.23
C SER A 111 9.19 14.47 8.52
N TRP A 112 9.44 13.17 8.62
CA TRP A 112 10.10 12.55 9.79
C TRP A 112 11.61 12.47 9.59
N PRO A 113 12.41 12.55 10.67
CA PRO A 113 13.82 12.21 10.62
C PRO A 113 14.04 10.77 10.13
N LEU A 114 15.14 10.51 9.40
CA LEU A 114 15.45 9.18 8.87
C LEU A 114 15.58 8.12 9.98
N ASP A 115 16.16 8.47 11.13
CA ASP A 115 16.26 7.55 12.28
C ASP A 115 14.89 7.05 12.74
N ARG A 116 13.89 7.95 12.82
CA ARG A 116 12.52 7.58 13.18
C ARG A 116 11.91 6.64 12.14
N CYS A 117 12.22 6.84 10.86
CA CYS A 117 11.72 5.96 9.79
C CYS A 117 12.34 4.56 9.89
N VAL A 118 13.66 4.47 10.16
CA VAL A 118 14.35 3.21 10.41
C VAL A 118 13.78 2.50 11.63
N ASP A 119 13.57 3.22 12.73
CA ASP A 119 12.96 2.68 13.95
C ASP A 119 11.54 2.14 13.66
N SER A 120 10.74 2.89 12.90
CA SER A 120 9.39 2.47 12.51
C SER A 120 9.38 1.20 11.66
N LEU A 121 10.36 0.99 10.77
CA LEU A 121 10.46 -0.24 9.97
C LEU A 121 10.90 -1.45 10.80
N LEU A 122 11.56 -1.20 11.94
CA LEU A 122 12.04 -2.21 12.89
C LEU A 122 11.07 -2.44 14.07
N ASP A 123 10.00 -1.64 14.19
CA ASP A 123 9.05 -1.72 15.29
C ASP A 123 7.92 -2.75 15.01
N PRO A 124 7.80 -3.83 15.79
CA PRO A 124 6.70 -4.79 15.65
C PRO A 124 5.32 -4.20 15.93
N ASN A 125 5.22 -3.00 16.50
CA ASN A 125 3.96 -2.32 16.79
C ASN A 125 3.68 -1.13 15.85
N ALA A 126 4.49 -0.93 14.80
CA ALA A 126 4.31 0.17 13.87
C ALA A 126 2.88 0.23 13.33
N ALA A 127 2.27 1.40 13.36
CA ALA A 127 0.91 1.60 12.90
C ALA A 127 0.67 3.03 12.42
N LEU A 128 -0.22 3.19 11.45
CA LEU A 128 -0.81 4.48 11.14
C LEU A 128 -2.05 4.69 12.01
N VAL A 129 -2.30 5.94 12.40
CA VAL A 129 -3.37 6.29 13.36
C VAL A 129 -3.28 5.42 14.63
N PRO A 130 -2.13 5.43 15.34
CA PRO A 130 -1.88 4.48 16.43
C PRO A 130 -2.70 4.75 17.70
N GLY A 131 -3.33 5.93 17.81
CA GLY A 131 -4.10 6.32 18.99
C GLY A 131 -5.53 5.78 18.95
N GLU A 132 -6.04 5.40 20.12
CA GLU A 132 -7.45 5.00 20.31
C GLU A 132 -8.43 6.19 20.28
N ARG A 133 -7.94 7.42 20.12
CA ARG A 133 -8.79 8.62 20.23
C ARG A 133 -9.84 8.68 19.11
N PHE A 134 -11.07 8.86 19.57
CA PHE A 134 -12.33 9.03 18.86
C PHE A 134 -12.31 10.21 17.87
N GLY A 135 -12.83 10.00 16.64
CA GLY A 135 -13.22 11.08 15.72
C GLY A 135 -12.44 11.21 14.40
N GLY A 136 -11.40 10.40 14.16
CA GLY A 136 -10.70 10.38 12.87
C GLY A 136 -11.46 9.61 11.78
N HIS A 137 -11.29 9.99 10.52
CA HIS A 137 -11.91 9.31 9.36
C HIS A 137 -11.39 7.90 9.10
N GLN A 138 -10.27 7.51 9.72
CA GLN A 138 -9.69 6.17 9.60
C GLN A 138 -9.52 5.52 10.98
N VAL A 139 -9.59 4.19 10.99
CA VAL A 139 -9.21 3.34 12.13
C VAL A 139 -7.71 3.08 12.11
N ARG A 140 -7.16 2.55 13.22
CA ARG A 140 -5.76 2.14 13.29
C ARG A 140 -5.42 1.17 12.17
N GLN A 141 -4.29 1.40 11.51
CA GLN A 141 -3.74 0.50 10.50
C GLN A 141 -2.47 -0.13 11.06
N HIS A 142 -2.57 -1.36 11.58
CA HIS A 142 -1.43 -2.04 12.17
C HIS A 142 -0.54 -2.60 11.07
N MET A 143 0.67 -2.08 10.92
CA MET A 143 1.64 -2.53 9.94
C MET A 143 2.61 -3.56 10.54
N GLY A 144 3.07 -3.29 11.76
CA GLY A 144 4.15 -4.03 12.41
C GLY A 144 5.50 -3.85 11.71
N ARG A 145 6.44 -4.72 12.07
CA ARG A 145 7.80 -4.66 11.52
C ARG A 145 7.76 -4.95 10.02
N TRP A 146 8.61 -4.31 9.21
CA TRP A 146 8.56 -4.42 7.74
C TRP A 146 8.55 -5.88 7.26
N ASP A 147 9.43 -6.73 7.78
CA ASP A 147 9.52 -8.14 7.39
C ASP A 147 8.34 -8.98 7.93
N GLN A 148 7.76 -8.62 9.08
CA GLN A 148 6.54 -9.24 9.60
C GLN A 148 5.34 -8.89 8.71
N HIS A 149 5.24 -7.63 8.28
CA HIS A 149 4.24 -7.18 7.34
C HIS A 149 4.32 -7.96 6.03
N VAL A 150 5.53 -8.08 5.45
CA VAL A 150 5.76 -8.85 4.22
C VAL A 150 5.36 -10.32 4.41
N ARG A 151 5.83 -10.99 5.46
CA ARG A 151 5.45 -12.39 5.73
C ARG A 151 3.93 -12.55 5.93
N SER A 152 3.27 -11.60 6.59
CA SER A 152 1.84 -11.68 6.86
C SER A 152 1.00 -11.81 5.57
N TRP A 153 1.42 -11.13 4.51
CA TRP A 153 0.78 -11.17 3.20
C TRP A 153 1.35 -12.25 2.29
N ALA A 154 2.67 -12.48 2.30
CA ALA A 154 3.31 -13.45 1.43
C ALA A 154 3.05 -14.91 1.83
N ASP A 155 2.83 -15.18 3.12
CA ASP A 155 2.73 -16.55 3.65
C ASP A 155 1.30 -16.98 3.99
N GLN A 156 0.33 -16.07 3.92
CA GLN A 156 -1.07 -16.44 4.09
C GLN A 156 -1.57 -17.25 2.88
N THR A 157 -2.52 -18.16 3.12
CA THR A 157 -3.05 -19.09 2.10
C THR A 157 -4.55 -18.92 1.86
N GLN A 158 -5.18 -17.89 2.44
CA GLN A 158 -6.61 -17.64 2.30
C GLN A 158 -6.96 -16.93 0.99
N LEU A 159 -6.02 -16.17 0.43
CA LEU A 159 -6.20 -15.41 -0.81
C LEU A 159 -5.03 -15.65 -1.78
N PRO A 160 -5.28 -15.70 -3.09
CA PRO A 160 -4.22 -15.57 -4.10
C PRO A 160 -3.47 -14.25 -3.92
N VAL A 161 -2.14 -14.27 -4.02
CA VAL A 161 -1.31 -13.05 -3.90
C VAL A 161 -0.37 -12.95 -5.08
N LEU A 162 -0.42 -11.81 -5.77
CA LEU A 162 0.62 -11.38 -6.69
C LEU A 162 1.57 -10.44 -5.96
N ILE A 163 2.78 -10.91 -5.64
CA ILE A 163 3.84 -10.08 -5.08
C ILE A 163 4.59 -9.41 -6.24
N MET A 164 4.71 -8.08 -6.18
CA MET A 164 5.45 -7.28 -7.17
C MET A 164 6.50 -6.45 -6.46
N ARG A 165 7.77 -6.61 -6.83
CA ARG A 165 8.84 -5.72 -6.36
C ARG A 165 8.78 -4.41 -7.12
N TYR A 166 8.82 -3.29 -6.40
CA TYR A 166 8.85 -1.95 -6.98
C TYR A 166 10.06 -1.77 -7.92
N GLU A 167 11.18 -2.40 -7.57
CA GLU A 167 12.40 -2.39 -8.38
C GLU A 167 12.18 -3.08 -9.75
N ASP A 168 11.48 -4.21 -9.77
CA ASP A 168 11.13 -4.91 -11.01
C ASP A 168 10.12 -4.11 -11.84
N MET A 169 9.20 -3.38 -11.20
CA MET A 169 8.25 -2.52 -11.91
C MET A 169 8.97 -1.42 -12.71
N LEU A 170 10.07 -0.88 -12.18
CA LEU A 170 10.88 0.10 -12.88
C LEU A 170 11.77 -0.54 -13.95
N ALA A 171 12.42 -1.66 -13.63
CA ALA A 171 13.37 -2.30 -14.55
C ALA A 171 12.69 -3.07 -15.70
N LYS A 172 11.50 -3.63 -15.44
CA LYS A 172 10.78 -4.56 -16.33
C LYS A 172 9.28 -4.18 -16.38
N GLY A 173 8.99 -2.91 -16.65
CA GLY A 173 7.63 -2.36 -16.62
C GLY A 173 6.62 -3.16 -17.45
N SER A 174 6.91 -3.46 -18.71
CA SER A 174 6.00 -4.23 -19.58
C SER A 174 5.71 -5.64 -19.04
N GLU A 175 6.74 -6.36 -18.58
CA GLU A 175 6.57 -7.71 -18.02
C GLU A 175 5.73 -7.68 -16.73
N THR A 176 6.07 -6.78 -15.81
CA THR A 176 5.41 -6.69 -14.51
C THR A 176 3.96 -6.21 -14.63
N PHE A 177 3.69 -5.25 -15.50
CA PHE A 177 2.34 -4.77 -15.76
C PHE A 177 1.48 -5.82 -16.49
N THR A 178 2.06 -6.58 -17.43
CA THR A 178 1.38 -7.70 -18.08
C THR A 178 0.98 -8.77 -17.06
N LYS A 179 1.85 -9.11 -16.12
CA LYS A 179 1.54 -10.03 -15.01
C LYS A 179 0.40 -9.49 -14.14
N LEU A 180 0.41 -8.19 -13.83
CA LEU A 180 -0.66 -7.52 -13.09
C LEU A 180 -2.00 -7.60 -13.84
N ALA A 181 -2.03 -7.20 -15.11
CA ALA A 181 -3.24 -7.24 -15.93
C ALA A 181 -3.82 -8.66 -16.00
N THR A 182 -2.96 -9.66 -16.21
CA THR A 182 -3.36 -11.07 -16.23
C THR A 182 -3.93 -11.54 -14.89
N PHE A 183 -3.30 -11.16 -13.77
CA PHE A 183 -3.78 -11.50 -12.43
C PHE A 183 -5.14 -10.88 -12.12
N LEU A 184 -5.38 -9.66 -12.62
CA LEU A 184 -6.65 -8.94 -12.49
C LEU A 184 -7.69 -9.34 -13.55
N GLY A 185 -7.38 -10.27 -14.45
CA GLY A 185 -8.30 -10.65 -15.54
C GLY A 185 -8.58 -9.53 -16.55
N LEU A 186 -7.69 -8.54 -16.65
CA LEU A 186 -7.78 -7.41 -17.57
C LEU A 186 -7.13 -7.72 -18.94
N PRO A 187 -7.54 -7.02 -20.02
CA PRO A 187 -6.83 -7.08 -21.29
C PRO A 187 -5.35 -6.76 -21.13
N ASN A 188 -4.49 -7.53 -21.80
CA ASN A 188 -3.03 -7.46 -21.66
C ASN A 188 -2.31 -7.37 -23.02
N ASP A 189 -3.00 -6.90 -24.06
CA ASP A 189 -2.41 -6.61 -25.36
C ASP A 189 -1.29 -5.57 -25.23
N ALA A 190 -0.19 -5.77 -25.96
CA ALA A 190 1.02 -4.94 -25.83
C ALA A 190 0.74 -3.43 -25.93
N HIS A 191 -0.14 -3.01 -26.86
CA HIS A 191 -0.51 -1.60 -27.00
C HIS A 191 -1.21 -1.03 -25.76
N LEU A 192 -2.10 -1.79 -25.12
CA LEU A 192 -2.80 -1.36 -23.90
C LEU A 192 -1.83 -1.30 -22.71
N ILE A 193 -0.89 -2.25 -22.64
CA ILE A 193 0.16 -2.24 -21.62
C ILE A 193 1.07 -1.01 -21.78
N ASP A 194 1.53 -0.73 -23.00
CA ASP A 194 2.37 0.44 -23.28
C ASP A 194 1.64 1.75 -22.95
N GLN A 195 0.37 1.85 -23.33
CA GLN A 195 -0.47 3.00 -22.97
C GLN A 195 -0.64 3.13 -21.45
N ALA A 196 -0.86 2.03 -20.74
CA ALA A 196 -0.99 2.04 -19.29
C ALA A 196 0.32 2.48 -18.61
N LEU A 197 1.47 2.03 -19.10
CA LEU A 197 2.79 2.44 -18.60
C LEU A 197 3.04 3.93 -18.84
N GLU A 198 2.68 4.45 -20.01
CA GLU A 198 2.79 5.89 -20.30
C GLU A 198 1.90 6.70 -19.35
N ASN A 199 0.65 6.27 -19.19
CA ASN A 199 -0.35 6.90 -18.32
C ASN A 199 0.02 6.86 -16.83
N THR A 200 0.81 5.88 -16.41
CA THR A 200 1.24 5.69 -15.01
C THR A 200 2.72 6.03 -14.77
N SER A 201 3.38 6.65 -15.74
CA SER A 201 4.75 7.12 -15.59
C SER A 201 4.86 8.21 -14.52
N ILE A 202 5.97 8.18 -13.76
CA ILE A 202 6.19 9.11 -12.64
C ILE A 202 6.17 10.57 -13.08
N ASP A 203 6.74 10.89 -14.24
CA ASP A 203 6.77 12.25 -14.76
C ASP A 203 5.37 12.75 -15.15
N ARG A 204 4.55 11.87 -15.72
CA ARG A 204 3.14 12.20 -15.99
C ARG A 204 2.36 12.40 -14.70
N LEU A 205 2.48 11.49 -13.72
CA LEU A 205 1.77 11.60 -12.45
C LEU A 205 2.15 12.87 -11.67
N LYS A 206 3.41 13.31 -11.73
CA LYS A 206 3.85 14.61 -11.17
C LYS A 206 3.13 15.78 -11.82
N LYS A 207 3.05 15.79 -13.15
CA LYS A 207 2.35 16.84 -13.90
C LYS A 207 0.88 16.89 -13.49
N LEU A 208 0.21 15.74 -13.48
CA LEU A 208 -1.19 15.66 -13.07
C LEU A 208 -1.40 16.10 -11.61
N GLU A 209 -0.45 15.82 -10.70
CA GLU A 209 -0.49 16.33 -9.33
C GLU A 209 -0.41 17.87 -9.27
N GLU A 210 0.46 18.48 -10.08
CA GLU A 210 0.58 19.94 -10.17
C GLU A 210 -0.71 20.58 -10.71
N ASP A 211 -1.32 19.99 -11.74
CA ASP A 211 -2.53 20.50 -12.39
C ASP A 211 -3.74 20.57 -11.45
N VAL A 212 -3.78 19.68 -10.43
CA VAL A 212 -4.85 19.65 -9.41
C VAL A 212 -4.45 20.28 -8.07
N ASN A 213 -3.29 20.98 -8.02
CA ASN A 213 -2.73 21.62 -6.82
C ASN A 213 -2.43 20.64 -5.66
N GLY A 214 -2.01 19.42 -5.99
CA GLY A 214 -1.64 18.38 -5.04
C GLY A 214 -2.62 17.20 -5.02
N PHE A 215 -2.06 16.01 -4.80
CA PHE A 215 -2.87 14.80 -4.70
C PHE A 215 -3.56 14.71 -3.34
N ALA A 216 -4.83 14.31 -3.30
CA ALA A 216 -5.65 14.28 -2.08
C ALA A 216 -5.08 13.37 -0.98
N GLU A 217 -4.29 12.35 -1.33
CA GLU A 217 -3.63 11.47 -0.35
C GLU A 217 -2.34 12.04 0.24
N LYS A 218 -1.89 13.21 -0.22
CA LYS A 218 -0.69 13.87 0.32
C LYS A 218 -0.97 14.43 1.72
N PRO A 219 -0.18 14.05 2.75
CA PRO A 219 -0.36 14.58 4.09
C PRO A 219 0.10 16.04 4.17
N ALA A 220 -0.37 16.74 5.20
CA ALA A 220 0.09 18.10 5.49
C ALA A 220 1.60 18.12 5.75
N GLY A 221 2.31 19.08 5.13
CA GLY A 221 3.77 19.23 5.26
C GLY A 221 4.59 18.38 4.29
N CYS A 222 3.96 17.52 3.49
CA CYS A 222 4.62 16.87 2.36
C CYS A 222 4.56 17.78 1.13
N GLU A 223 5.70 18.06 0.48
CA GLU A 223 5.75 18.95 -0.68
C GLU A 223 5.03 18.36 -1.90
N ARG A 224 5.35 17.10 -2.26
CA ARG A 224 4.78 16.38 -3.40
C ARG A 224 4.59 14.90 -3.05
N PHE A 225 3.50 14.31 -3.52
CA PHE A 225 3.24 12.88 -3.37
C PHE A 225 4.12 12.06 -4.33
N PHE A 226 4.18 12.47 -5.60
CA PHE A 226 5.02 11.81 -6.61
C PHE A 226 6.44 12.43 -6.61
N ARG A 227 7.34 11.89 -5.78
CA ARG A 227 8.69 12.49 -5.57
C ARG A 227 9.74 12.10 -6.61
N SER A 228 10.49 11.02 -6.39
CA SER A 228 11.59 10.62 -7.27
C SER A 228 11.17 9.53 -8.24
N GLY A 229 10.38 8.56 -7.76
CA GLY A 229 10.01 7.39 -8.54
C GLY A 229 11.20 6.47 -8.88
N ARG A 230 12.27 6.53 -8.08
CA ARG A 230 13.52 5.79 -8.31
C ARG A 230 13.82 4.82 -7.17
N THR A 231 14.80 3.96 -7.39
CA THR A 231 15.34 3.00 -6.43
C THR A 231 16.80 3.35 -6.09
N GLY A 232 17.27 2.88 -4.93
CA GLY A 232 18.64 3.07 -4.46
C GLY A 232 18.92 4.41 -3.77
N GLU A 233 17.91 5.24 -3.52
CA GLU A 233 18.08 6.48 -2.75
C GLU A 233 18.34 6.18 -1.27
N GLY A 234 17.82 5.07 -0.76
CA GLY A 234 18.12 4.56 0.58
C GLY A 234 19.62 4.43 0.83
N ALA A 235 20.34 3.81 -0.09
CA ALA A 235 21.78 3.63 0.00
C ALA A 235 22.58 4.95 -0.05
N GLN A 236 22.01 6.00 -0.66
CA GLN A 236 22.62 7.32 -0.80
C GLN A 236 22.37 8.22 0.42
N GLN A 237 21.19 8.11 1.04
CA GLN A 237 20.75 9.04 2.09
C GLN A 237 20.90 8.48 3.52
N LEU A 238 20.77 7.16 3.70
CA LEU A 238 20.93 6.55 5.01
C LEU A 238 22.41 6.42 5.38
N SER A 239 22.70 6.63 6.67
CA SER A 239 24.03 6.35 7.21
C SER A 239 24.34 4.85 7.17
N ILE A 240 25.63 4.50 7.14
CA ILE A 240 26.04 3.08 7.17
C ILE A 240 25.46 2.33 8.37
N GLU A 241 25.37 2.98 9.53
CA GLU A 241 24.79 2.40 10.74
C GLU A 241 23.28 2.13 10.60
N GLN A 242 22.53 3.07 10.04
CA GLN A 242 21.11 2.88 9.75
C GLN A 242 20.88 1.70 8.78
N ARG A 243 21.70 1.63 7.74
CA ARG A 243 21.64 0.55 6.73
C ARG A 243 21.99 -0.82 7.34
N LYS A 244 23.06 -0.90 8.14
CA LYS A 244 23.42 -2.13 8.89
C LYS A 244 22.31 -2.57 9.84
N ARG A 245 21.65 -1.64 10.54
CA ARG A 245 20.48 -1.96 11.40
C ARG A 245 19.34 -2.60 10.62
N LEU A 246 18.98 -2.04 9.46
CA LEU A 246 17.93 -2.60 8.59
C LEU A 246 18.34 -3.97 8.03
N ALA A 247 19.55 -4.08 7.45
CA ALA A 247 20.06 -5.32 6.87
C ALA A 247 20.13 -6.45 7.90
N LYS A 248 20.62 -6.17 9.10
CA LYS A 248 20.66 -7.14 10.21
C LYS A 248 19.27 -7.50 10.71
N GLY A 249 18.40 -6.50 10.89
CA GLY A 249 17.08 -6.68 11.47
C GLY A 249 16.13 -7.44 10.56
N LEU A 250 16.25 -7.27 9.24
CA LEU A 250 15.27 -7.72 8.23
C LEU A 250 15.84 -8.79 7.28
N SER A 251 17.04 -9.33 7.58
CA SER A 251 17.85 -10.19 6.72
C SER A 251 17.08 -11.34 6.06
N ASP A 252 16.30 -12.11 6.82
CA ASP A 252 15.60 -13.29 6.30
C ASP A 252 14.67 -12.95 5.12
N VAL A 253 13.90 -11.86 5.24
CA VAL A 253 12.96 -11.44 4.19
C VAL A 253 13.69 -10.72 3.08
N MET A 254 14.72 -9.93 3.40
CA MET A 254 15.57 -9.33 2.37
C MET A 254 16.19 -10.41 1.48
N ASN A 255 16.78 -11.45 2.07
CA ASN A 255 17.36 -12.58 1.35
C ASN A 255 16.30 -13.34 0.54
N ARG A 256 15.12 -13.62 1.13
CA ARG A 256 14.02 -14.31 0.44
C ARG A 256 13.57 -13.59 -0.84
N PHE A 257 13.60 -12.26 -0.84
CA PHE A 257 13.16 -11.43 -1.98
C PHE A 257 14.33 -10.80 -2.73
N GLU A 258 15.55 -11.35 -2.58
CA GLU A 258 16.74 -10.95 -3.33
C GLU A 258 17.04 -9.43 -3.21
N TYR A 259 16.97 -8.92 -1.98
CA TYR A 259 17.39 -7.59 -1.63
C TYR A 259 18.78 -7.60 -1.01
N GLU A 260 19.64 -6.69 -1.50
CA GLU A 260 21.02 -6.54 -1.04
C GLU A 260 21.13 -5.41 -0.02
N GLY A 261 21.93 -5.61 1.03
CA GLY A 261 22.28 -4.59 2.02
C GLY A 261 23.79 -4.46 2.19
N PRO A 262 24.28 -3.52 3.01
CA PRO A 262 25.69 -3.50 3.38
C PRO A 262 26.07 -4.80 4.12
N GLU A 263 27.35 -5.17 4.05
CA GLU A 263 27.89 -6.26 4.87
C GLU A 263 27.66 -5.95 6.36
N VAL A 264 27.17 -6.95 7.07
CA VAL A 264 26.92 -6.90 8.51
C VAL A 264 27.98 -7.77 9.18
N ASP A 265 28.75 -7.16 10.09
CA ASP A 265 29.78 -7.83 10.90
C ASP A 265 29.19 -8.80 11.94
#